data_AF-A0A7J4I3G1-F1
#
_entry.id   AF-A0A7J4I3G1-F1
#
_cell.length_a   1.000
_cell.length_b   1.000
_cell.length_c   1.000
_cell.angle_alpha   90.00
_cell.angle_beta   90.00
_cell.angle_gamma   90.00
#
_symmetry.space_group_name_H-M   'P 1'
#
loop_
_entity.id
_entity.type
_entity.pdbx_description
1 polymer ?
#
loop_
_entity_poly.entity_id
_entity_poly.type
_entity_poly.pdbx_seq_one_letter_code
_entity_poly.pdbx_strand_id
1 'polypeptide(L)'
;MLAAFVLSVVITVFWDFLIALVLIIVLAIGLFAAKKLPKREITLIVILFFVFAFVYYMYYTPALFIAKNSGTVLSDNWFEGLNWIKNNTEECDVVATYWDPGHFITGIARRPVVFDGASQGNLFTRPWNYTQEGVVVDKYDNNINHIALYKNGNKTTARIQDISTTLLTSNETLAVEILKEYRKPGCDVYYIASSDLIGKSHWWTYFSTWNPVDKKGTPYNYMPIQLGSAKPDIKQNAIIYTYPFSQTDSFVIYQTNNTLVVFLQQQGTTEPLKVSKYVYFTSDGVGRVFTQNDAKVEGTVWIEPGNRAILFIAPQLEDAMFTRMFLYNGLGLNNFEYVNSWGGEVKLFKVNFKD
;
A
#
# COMPACT_ATOMS: atom_id res chain seq x y z
N MET A 1 2.21 -31.31 -5.15
CA MET A 1 1.38 -30.55 -4.19
C MET A 1 0.73 -31.47 -3.14
N LEU A 2 -0.04 -32.49 -3.53
CA LEU A 2 -0.69 -33.44 -2.60
C LEU A 2 0.30 -34.22 -1.70
N ALA A 3 1.42 -34.71 -2.26
CA ALA A 3 2.44 -35.43 -1.48
C ALA A 3 3.14 -34.56 -0.42
N ALA A 4 3.40 -33.29 -0.73
CA ALA A 4 3.98 -32.33 0.21
C ALA A 4 2.98 -31.97 1.34
N PHE A 5 1.70 -31.85 1.00
CA PHE A 5 0.63 -31.66 1.97
C PHE A 5 0.50 -32.84 2.93
N VAL A 6 0.42 -34.08 2.40
CA VAL A 6 0.35 -35.30 3.23
C VAL A 6 1.58 -35.45 4.12
N LEU A 7 2.77 -35.20 3.59
CA LEU A 7 4.02 -35.24 4.37
C LEU A 7 4.01 -34.19 5.49
N SER A 8 3.52 -32.97 5.21
CA SER A 8 3.42 -31.91 6.22
C SER A 8 2.44 -32.28 7.34
N VAL A 9 1.30 -32.89 7.02
CA VAL A 9 0.31 -33.35 8.00
C VAL A 9 0.89 -34.47 8.86
N VAL A 10 1.55 -35.47 8.26
CA VAL A 10 2.18 -36.59 8.98
C VAL A 10 3.29 -36.10 9.90
N ILE A 11 4.14 -35.19 9.43
CA ILE A 11 5.19 -34.56 10.23
C ILE A 11 4.57 -33.82 11.42
N THR A 12 3.51 -33.03 11.20
CA THR A 12 2.87 -32.25 12.26
C THR A 12 2.24 -33.15 13.32
N VAL A 13 1.47 -34.16 12.90
CA VAL A 13 0.83 -35.13 13.82
C VAL A 13 1.86 -35.92 14.62
N PHE A 14 2.97 -36.32 13.98
CA PHE A 14 4.05 -37.05 14.66
C PHE A 14 4.80 -36.15 15.66
N TRP A 15 5.04 -34.88 15.31
CA TRP A 15 5.65 -33.90 16.21
C TRP A 15 4.75 -33.59 17.41
N ASP A 16 3.45 -33.41 17.20
CA ASP A 16 2.49 -33.15 18.28
C ASP A 16 2.40 -34.36 19.23
N PHE A 17 2.42 -35.58 18.70
CA PHE A 17 2.47 -36.81 19.50
C PHE A 17 3.78 -36.93 20.30
N LEU A 18 4.93 -36.61 19.67
CA LEU A 18 6.23 -36.64 20.34
C LEU A 18 6.30 -35.61 21.47
N ILE A 19 5.79 -34.39 21.23
CA ILE A 19 5.70 -33.32 22.23
C ILE A 19 4.79 -33.77 23.39
N ALA A 20 3.63 -34.35 23.10
CA ALA A 20 2.73 -34.87 24.12
C ALA A 20 3.37 -35.99 24.95
N LEU A 21 4.07 -36.93 24.31
CA LEU A 21 4.79 -38.01 24.98
C LEU A 21 5.90 -37.47 25.88
N VAL A 22 6.70 -36.53 25.39
CA VAL A 22 7.77 -35.87 26.17
C VAL A 22 7.17 -35.12 27.35
N LEU A 23 6.06 -34.39 27.18
CA LEU A 23 5.37 -33.70 28.27
C LEU A 23 4.87 -34.68 29.33
N ILE A 24 4.28 -35.82 28.93
CA ILE A 24 3.82 -36.87 29.85
C ILE A 24 5.00 -37.47 30.63
N ILE A 25 6.11 -37.77 29.96
CA ILE A 25 7.31 -38.31 30.60
C ILE A 25 7.91 -37.29 31.58
N VAL A 26 8.02 -36.02 31.18
CA VAL A 26 8.53 -34.93 32.03
C VAL A 26 7.60 -34.71 33.24
N LEU A 27 6.28 -34.75 33.05
CA LEU A 27 5.30 -34.68 34.14
C LEU A 27 5.42 -35.88 35.10
N ALA A 28 5.55 -37.09 34.57
CA ALA A 28 5.71 -38.30 35.38
C ALA A 28 7.01 -38.28 36.20
N ILE A 29 8.13 -37.87 35.58
CA ILE A 29 9.42 -37.69 36.27
C ILE A 29 9.32 -36.57 37.31
N GLY A 30 8.68 -35.44 36.98
CA GLY A 30 8.45 -34.33 37.88
C GLY A 30 7.63 -34.71 39.11
N LEU A 31 6.55 -35.49 38.93
CA LEU A 31 5.72 -36.01 40.01
C LEU A 31 6.46 -37.02 40.89
N PHE A 32 7.34 -37.85 40.31
CA PHE A 32 8.18 -38.78 41.07
C PHE A 32 9.27 -38.05 41.87
N ALA A 33 9.92 -37.05 41.26
CA ALA A 33 10.93 -36.21 41.91
C ALA A 33 10.32 -35.33 43.01
N ALA A 34 9.09 -34.82 42.84
CA ALA A 34 8.37 -34.03 43.83
C ALA A 34 8.21 -34.75 45.18
N LYS A 35 8.18 -36.09 45.21
CA LYS A 35 8.15 -36.87 46.46
C LYS A 35 9.42 -36.72 47.31
N LYS A 36 10.54 -36.31 46.71
CA LYS A 36 11.83 -36.12 47.37
C LYS A 36 12.18 -34.66 47.63
N LEU A 37 11.34 -33.72 47.21
CA LEU A 37 11.61 -32.29 47.29
C LEU A 37 10.81 -31.62 48.42
N PRO A 38 11.36 -30.58 49.08
CA PRO A 38 10.61 -29.74 50.01
C PRO A 38 9.40 -29.09 49.34
N LYS A 39 8.30 -28.92 50.08
CA LYS A 39 7.05 -28.30 49.57
C LYS A 39 7.28 -26.94 48.90
N ARG A 40 8.22 -26.14 49.40
CA ARG A 40 8.58 -24.82 48.85
C ARG A 40 9.10 -24.91 47.41
N GLU A 41 9.93 -25.91 47.12
CA GLU A 41 10.52 -26.11 45.79
C GLU A 41 9.47 -26.61 44.80
N ILE A 42 8.58 -27.50 45.24
CA ILE A 42 7.43 -27.96 44.44
C ILE A 42 6.54 -26.77 44.05
N THR A 43 6.18 -25.92 45.02
CA THR A 43 5.37 -24.72 44.74
C THR A 43 6.04 -23.80 43.73
N LEU A 44 7.35 -23.58 43.86
CA LEU A 44 8.11 -22.71 42.97
C LEU A 44 8.19 -23.29 41.54
N ILE A 45 8.40 -24.60 41.40
CA ILE A 45 8.38 -25.29 40.11
C ILE A 45 7.00 -25.19 39.44
N VAL A 46 5.92 -25.37 40.20
CA VAL A 46 4.55 -25.25 39.68
C VAL A 46 4.27 -23.82 39.20
N ILE A 47 4.67 -22.81 39.98
CA ILE A 47 4.54 -21.41 39.57
C ILE A 47 5.33 -21.14 38.30
N LEU A 48 6.60 -21.58 38.22
CA LEU A 48 7.43 -21.40 37.02
C LEU A 48 6.85 -22.11 35.80
N PHE A 49 6.27 -23.30 35.98
CA PHE A 49 5.58 -24.02 34.91
C PHE A 49 4.38 -23.24 34.38
N PHE A 50 3.52 -22.71 35.26
CA PHE A 50 2.37 -21.91 34.83
C PHE A 50 2.78 -20.58 34.19
N VAL A 51 3.84 -19.93 34.70
CA VAL A 51 4.42 -18.74 34.07
C VAL A 51 4.93 -19.09 32.67
N PHE A 52 5.67 -20.18 32.51
CA PHE A 52 6.17 -20.63 31.22
C PHE A 52 5.04 -20.98 30.25
N ALA A 53 4.03 -21.74 30.70
CA ALA A 53 2.87 -22.10 29.89
C ALA A 53 2.05 -20.87 29.48
N PHE A 54 1.90 -19.89 30.37
CA PHE A 54 1.25 -18.62 30.09
C PHE A 54 2.03 -17.80 29.06
N VAL A 55 3.35 -17.65 29.23
CA VAL A 55 4.22 -16.96 28.27
C VAL A 55 4.19 -17.67 26.91
N TYR A 56 4.28 -19.01 26.90
CA TYR A 56 4.17 -19.79 25.68
C TYR A 56 2.84 -19.53 24.98
N TYR A 57 1.71 -19.62 25.67
CA TYR A 57 0.39 -19.37 25.08
C TYR A 57 0.21 -17.91 24.63
N MET A 58 0.73 -16.94 25.38
CA MET A 58 0.57 -15.52 25.06
C MET A 58 1.45 -15.08 23.88
N TYR A 59 2.62 -15.69 23.67
CA TYR A 59 3.57 -15.23 22.65
C TYR A 59 3.74 -16.21 21.49
N TYR A 60 3.82 -17.51 21.74
CA TYR A 60 4.10 -18.50 20.70
C TYR A 60 2.91 -18.70 19.77
N THR A 61 1.69 -18.79 20.30
CA THR A 61 0.47 -19.01 19.50
C THR A 61 0.19 -17.83 18.55
N PRO A 62 0.23 -16.56 19.01
CA PRO A 62 0.15 -15.42 18.10
C PRO A 62 1.31 -15.35 17.11
N ALA A 63 2.54 -15.66 17.53
CA ALA A 63 3.69 -15.66 16.63
C ALA A 63 3.56 -16.72 15.52
N LEU A 64 3.12 -17.94 15.84
CA LEU A 64 2.82 -18.98 14.85
C LEU A 64 1.69 -18.56 13.91
N PHE A 65 0.65 -17.92 14.44
CA PHE A 65 -0.45 -17.41 13.64
C PHE A 65 0.03 -16.33 12.66
N ILE A 66 0.84 -15.38 13.14
CA ILE A 66 1.45 -14.36 12.29
C ILE A 66 2.35 -15.03 11.25
N ALA A 67 3.24 -15.94 11.64
CA ALA A 67 4.17 -16.61 10.71
C ALA A 67 3.46 -17.41 9.61
N LYS A 68 2.39 -18.15 9.95
CA LYS A 68 1.60 -18.92 8.97
C LYS A 68 0.85 -18.02 7.98
N ASN A 69 0.44 -16.84 8.42
CA ASN A 69 -0.31 -15.88 7.61
C ASN A 69 0.58 -14.79 6.99
N SER A 70 1.85 -14.71 7.38
CA SER A 70 2.84 -13.80 6.79
C SER A 70 3.37 -14.46 5.53
N GLY A 71 2.82 -14.06 4.38
CA GLY A 71 3.38 -14.40 3.08
C GLY A 71 4.74 -13.74 2.86
N THR A 72 5.39 -14.07 1.74
CA THR A 72 6.55 -13.31 1.27
C THR A 72 6.11 -11.89 0.90
N VAL A 73 6.96 -10.90 1.17
CA VAL A 73 6.73 -9.51 0.72
C VAL A 73 6.67 -9.43 -0.80
N LEU A 74 7.36 -10.33 -1.50
CA LEU A 74 7.30 -10.50 -2.94
C LEU A 74 6.18 -11.50 -3.29
N SER A 75 5.09 -11.02 -3.88
CA SER A 75 4.02 -11.88 -4.42
C SER A 75 4.42 -12.49 -5.76
N ASP A 76 3.65 -13.49 -6.23
CA ASP A 76 3.83 -14.06 -7.56
C ASP A 76 3.65 -12.99 -8.66
N ASN A 77 2.69 -12.05 -8.49
CA ASN A 77 2.49 -10.94 -9.43
C ASN A 77 3.73 -10.04 -9.53
N TRP A 78 4.36 -9.72 -8.39
CA TRP A 78 5.60 -8.97 -8.38
C TRP A 78 6.72 -9.76 -9.06
N PHE A 79 6.87 -11.05 -8.72
CA PHE A 79 7.92 -11.87 -9.31
C PHE A 79 7.77 -11.98 -10.84
N GLU A 80 6.55 -12.21 -11.33
CA GLU A 80 6.24 -12.23 -12.75
C GLU A 80 6.51 -10.89 -13.43
N GLY A 81 6.06 -9.78 -12.83
CA GLY A 81 6.27 -8.44 -13.36
C GLY A 81 7.76 -8.06 -13.46
N LEU A 82 8.54 -8.38 -12.43
CA LEU A 82 9.99 -8.10 -12.45
C LEU A 82 10.74 -8.97 -13.47
N ASN A 83 10.35 -10.24 -13.64
CA ASN A 83 10.91 -11.08 -14.71
C ASN A 83 10.49 -10.60 -16.10
N TRP A 84 9.26 -10.09 -16.25
CA TRP A 84 8.83 -9.47 -17.50
C TRP A 84 9.71 -8.25 -17.83
N ILE A 85 9.94 -7.34 -16.88
CA ILE A 85 10.81 -6.18 -17.08
C ILE A 85 12.21 -6.62 -17.51
N LYS A 86 12.80 -7.61 -16.80
CA LYS A 86 14.12 -8.17 -17.13
C LYS A 86 14.25 -8.60 -18.59
N ASN A 87 13.21 -9.21 -19.13
CA ASN A 87 13.23 -9.88 -20.43
C ASN A 87 12.75 -8.97 -21.58
N ASN A 88 12.15 -7.82 -21.29
CA ASN A 88 11.47 -6.98 -22.31
C ASN A 88 11.93 -5.51 -22.31
N THR A 89 12.87 -5.11 -21.46
CA THR A 89 13.43 -3.75 -21.43
C THR A 89 14.96 -3.80 -21.54
N GLU A 90 15.64 -2.68 -21.77
CA GLU A 90 17.11 -2.63 -21.86
C GLU A 90 17.75 -2.57 -20.47
N GLU A 91 18.95 -3.12 -20.28
CA GLU A 91 19.62 -3.13 -18.96
C GLU A 91 19.85 -1.72 -18.37
N CYS A 92 19.92 -0.71 -19.23
CA CYS A 92 20.12 0.67 -18.82
C CYS A 92 18.81 1.41 -18.49
N ASP A 93 17.65 0.83 -18.80
CA ASP A 93 16.35 1.42 -18.52
C ASP A 93 16.11 1.57 -17.02
N VAL A 94 15.59 2.72 -16.62
CA VAL A 94 15.38 3.05 -15.21
C VAL A 94 13.95 2.74 -14.81
N VAL A 95 13.77 2.04 -13.70
CA VAL A 95 12.45 1.81 -13.10
C VAL A 95 12.24 2.80 -11.96
N ALA A 96 11.28 3.69 -12.13
CA ALA A 96 10.82 4.64 -11.15
C ALA A 96 9.61 4.07 -10.38
N THR A 97 9.72 4.07 -9.06
CA THR A 97 8.63 3.81 -8.12
C THR A 97 9.15 4.20 -6.73
N TYR A 98 8.32 4.04 -5.69
CA TYR A 98 8.75 4.31 -4.32
C TYR A 98 9.88 3.35 -3.88
N TRP A 99 10.54 3.60 -2.76
CA TRP A 99 11.81 2.93 -2.43
C TRP A 99 11.68 1.43 -2.13
N ASP A 100 10.54 1.00 -1.58
CA ASP A 100 10.35 -0.33 -1.01
C ASP A 100 10.74 -1.49 -1.95
N PRO A 101 10.27 -1.55 -3.21
CA PRO A 101 10.64 -2.63 -4.13
C PRO A 101 12.03 -2.46 -4.77
N GLY A 102 12.79 -1.39 -4.47
CA GLY A 102 14.03 -1.06 -5.19
C GLY A 102 15.07 -2.19 -5.22
N HIS A 103 15.23 -2.93 -4.12
CA HIS A 103 16.14 -4.09 -4.08
C HIS A 103 15.61 -5.29 -4.87
N PHE A 104 14.31 -5.50 -4.93
CA PHE A 104 13.72 -6.55 -5.77
C PHE A 104 13.88 -6.21 -7.26
N ILE A 105 13.65 -4.96 -7.64
CA ILE A 105 13.83 -4.49 -9.02
C ILE A 105 15.28 -4.67 -9.46
N THR A 106 16.24 -4.18 -8.67
CA THR A 106 17.66 -4.32 -9.01
C THR A 106 18.13 -5.78 -9.02
N GLY A 107 17.68 -6.60 -8.06
CA GLY A 107 18.09 -8.01 -7.96
C GLY A 107 17.46 -8.94 -8.99
N ILE A 108 16.17 -8.76 -9.27
CA ILE A 108 15.38 -9.66 -10.15
C ILE A 108 15.29 -9.08 -11.56
N ALA A 109 14.79 -7.85 -11.69
CA ALA A 109 14.61 -7.20 -12.99
C ALA A 109 15.94 -6.76 -13.61
N ARG A 110 17.01 -6.64 -12.82
CA ARG A 110 18.33 -6.16 -13.26
C ARG A 110 18.24 -4.79 -13.95
N ARG A 111 17.43 -3.90 -13.38
CA ARG A 111 17.29 -2.52 -13.84
C ARG A 111 17.71 -1.53 -12.76
N PRO A 112 18.39 -0.42 -13.12
CA PRO A 112 18.60 0.68 -12.20
C PRO A 112 17.26 1.23 -11.71
N VAL A 113 17.25 1.69 -10.47
CA VAL A 113 16.11 2.38 -9.85
C VAL A 113 16.49 3.82 -9.52
N VAL A 114 15.48 4.68 -9.38
CA VAL A 114 15.70 6.05 -8.91
C VAL A 114 16.29 6.03 -7.50
N PHE A 115 15.71 5.24 -6.59
CA PHE A 115 16.20 5.03 -5.23
C PHE A 115 15.62 3.74 -4.65
N ASP A 116 16.20 3.27 -3.55
CA ASP A 116 15.86 2.04 -2.84
C ASP A 116 16.00 2.21 -1.32
N GLY A 117 15.81 1.12 -0.57
CA GLY A 117 15.86 1.12 0.89
C GLY A 117 17.19 1.61 1.49
N ALA A 118 18.30 1.46 0.76
CA ALA A 118 19.63 1.91 1.19
C ALA A 118 19.92 3.37 0.79
N SER A 119 19.07 3.99 -0.04
CA SER A 119 19.29 5.32 -0.62
C SER A 119 18.15 6.31 -0.39
N GLN A 120 17.27 6.04 0.59
CA GLN A 120 16.13 6.92 0.95
C GLN A 120 16.56 8.36 1.28
N GLY A 121 17.70 8.51 1.98
CA GLY A 121 18.26 9.81 2.35
C GLY A 121 19.18 10.44 1.29
N ASN A 122 19.35 9.80 0.13
CA ASN A 122 20.33 10.26 -0.85
C ASN A 122 19.80 11.45 -1.66
N LEU A 123 20.71 12.39 -1.91
CA LEU A 123 20.49 13.50 -2.82
C LEU A 123 20.85 13.10 -4.26
N PHE A 124 20.27 13.81 -5.21
CA PHE A 124 20.56 13.68 -6.63
C PHE A 124 21.05 15.01 -7.19
N THR A 125 22.35 15.08 -7.48
CA THR A 125 23.02 16.26 -8.02
C THR A 125 23.28 16.07 -9.52
N ARG A 126 22.96 17.09 -10.30
CA ARG A 126 23.15 17.13 -11.75
C ARG A 126 23.61 18.52 -12.22
N PRO A 127 24.35 18.62 -13.33
CA PRO A 127 24.71 19.91 -13.91
C PRO A 127 23.47 20.76 -14.21
N TRP A 128 23.58 22.06 -14.01
CA TRP A 128 22.54 23.07 -14.23
C TRP A 128 23.13 24.29 -14.92
N ASN A 129 22.66 24.57 -16.14
CA ASN A 129 23.26 25.58 -17.00
C ASN A 129 22.78 27.02 -16.75
N TYR A 130 21.89 27.23 -15.77
CA TYR A 130 21.35 28.56 -15.46
C TYR A 130 22.07 29.19 -14.27
N THR A 131 22.05 30.53 -14.20
CA THR A 131 22.69 31.33 -13.14
C THR A 131 21.93 31.30 -11.80
N GLN A 132 21.04 30.33 -11.61
CA GLN A 132 20.26 30.19 -10.38
C GLN A 132 21.17 29.72 -9.25
N GLU A 133 21.03 30.32 -8.08
CA GLU A 133 21.82 30.02 -6.89
C GLU A 133 20.92 30.03 -5.65
N GLY A 134 21.24 29.18 -4.68
CA GLY A 134 20.50 29.06 -3.42
C GLY A 134 19.41 27.99 -3.44
N VAL A 135 18.63 27.96 -2.36
CA VAL A 135 17.51 27.02 -2.17
C VAL A 135 16.26 27.63 -2.79
N VAL A 136 15.60 26.86 -3.65
CA VAL A 136 14.36 27.23 -4.33
C VAL A 136 13.29 26.23 -3.92
N VAL A 137 12.10 26.75 -3.65
CA VAL A 137 10.92 25.97 -3.28
C VAL A 137 9.82 26.30 -4.27
N ASP A 138 9.65 25.42 -5.25
CA ASP A 138 8.60 25.53 -6.25
C ASP A 138 7.30 24.94 -5.69
N LYS A 139 6.23 25.73 -5.76
CA LYS A 139 4.92 25.36 -5.21
C LYS A 139 4.01 24.90 -6.33
N TYR A 140 3.37 23.76 -6.13
CA TYR A 140 2.43 23.18 -7.09
C TYR A 140 1.08 22.89 -6.41
N ASP A 141 0.23 22.18 -7.13
CA ASP A 141 -1.06 21.70 -6.65
C ASP A 141 -0.94 20.88 -5.35
N ASN A 142 -2.05 20.68 -4.63
CA ASN A 142 -2.10 19.81 -3.45
C ASN A 142 -1.08 20.13 -2.33
N ASN A 143 -0.64 21.39 -2.23
CA ASN A 143 0.39 21.87 -1.30
C ASN A 143 1.77 21.22 -1.51
N ILE A 144 2.06 20.75 -2.72
CA ILE A 144 3.38 20.23 -3.08
C ILE A 144 4.42 21.34 -3.01
N ASN A 145 5.55 21.03 -2.38
CA ASN A 145 6.73 21.89 -2.30
C ASN A 145 7.91 21.11 -2.89
N HIS A 146 8.28 21.38 -4.14
CA HIS A 146 9.46 20.77 -4.76
C HIS A 146 10.70 21.61 -4.44
N ILE A 147 11.67 21.02 -3.74
CA ILE A 147 12.83 21.73 -3.21
C ILE A 147 14.06 21.37 -4.01
N ALA A 148 14.71 22.39 -4.57
CA ALA A 148 15.98 22.26 -5.28
C ALA A 148 17.03 23.20 -4.68
N LEU A 149 18.24 22.68 -4.47
CA LEU A 149 19.43 23.48 -4.15
C LEU A 149 20.22 23.70 -5.43
N TYR A 150 20.38 24.95 -5.81
CA TYR A 150 21.26 25.38 -6.89
C TYR A 150 22.56 25.89 -6.31
N LYS A 151 23.70 25.30 -6.71
CA LYS A 151 25.02 25.71 -6.24
C LYS A 151 26.11 25.35 -7.23
N ASN A 152 26.93 26.32 -7.61
CA ASN A 152 28.09 26.14 -8.48
C ASN A 152 27.72 25.46 -9.82
N GLY A 153 26.62 25.89 -10.43
CA GLY A 153 26.13 25.29 -11.68
C GLY A 153 25.62 23.85 -11.55
N ASN A 154 25.20 23.44 -10.35
CA ASN A 154 24.53 22.16 -10.12
C ASN A 154 23.15 22.35 -9.49
N LYS A 155 22.19 21.51 -9.88
CA LYS A 155 20.87 21.34 -9.24
C LYS A 155 20.91 20.08 -8.39
N THR A 156 20.51 20.18 -7.13
CA THR A 156 20.43 19.05 -6.20
C THR A 156 19.02 18.92 -5.64
N THR A 157 18.43 17.73 -5.77
CA THR A 157 17.10 17.39 -5.23
C THR A 157 17.17 16.16 -4.33
N ALA A 158 16.18 15.95 -3.47
CA ALA A 158 16.06 14.72 -2.69
C ALA A 158 15.26 13.69 -3.47
N ARG A 159 15.81 12.49 -3.70
CA ARG A 159 15.17 11.45 -4.54
C ARG A 159 13.81 11.03 -4.01
N ILE A 160 13.69 10.93 -2.69
CA ILE A 160 12.43 10.62 -2.03
C ILE A 160 11.36 11.68 -2.31
N GLN A 161 11.73 12.96 -2.33
CA GLN A 161 10.80 14.05 -2.65
C GLN A 161 10.45 14.05 -4.14
N ASP A 162 11.43 13.81 -5.02
CA ASP A 162 11.21 13.72 -6.47
C ASP A 162 10.15 12.66 -6.79
N ILE A 163 10.34 11.42 -6.34
CA ILE A 163 9.37 10.35 -6.61
C ILE A 163 8.05 10.58 -5.88
N SER A 164 8.08 11.05 -4.64
CA SER A 164 6.86 11.41 -3.91
C SER A 164 6.02 12.45 -4.66
N THR A 165 6.66 13.45 -5.26
CA THR A 165 5.99 14.45 -6.10
C THR A 165 5.43 13.84 -7.38
N THR A 166 6.15 12.94 -8.03
CA THR A 166 5.61 12.22 -9.20
C THR A 166 4.39 11.34 -8.87
N LEU A 167 4.21 10.93 -7.62
CA LEU A 167 3.04 10.18 -7.16
C LEU A 167 1.84 11.11 -6.86
N LEU A 168 2.08 12.26 -6.21
CA LEU A 168 1.03 13.16 -5.72
C LEU A 168 0.51 14.16 -6.75
N THR A 169 1.38 14.72 -7.61
CA THR A 169 0.97 15.84 -8.47
C THR A 169 -0.17 15.46 -9.43
N SER A 170 -1.06 16.40 -9.71
CA SER A 170 -2.01 16.32 -10.84
C SER A 170 -1.39 16.83 -12.15
N ASN A 171 -0.23 17.48 -12.09
CA ASN A 171 0.49 17.98 -13.26
C ASN A 171 1.38 16.88 -13.87
N GLU A 172 0.88 16.27 -14.95
CA GLU A 172 1.62 15.25 -15.71
C GLU A 172 2.98 15.76 -16.21
N THR A 173 3.05 17.01 -16.68
CA THR A 173 4.29 17.63 -17.17
C THR A 173 5.34 17.68 -16.07
N LEU A 174 4.96 18.07 -14.85
CA LEU A 174 5.89 18.09 -13.71
C LEU A 174 6.45 16.69 -13.43
N ALA A 175 5.60 15.66 -13.43
CA ALA A 175 6.06 14.29 -13.21
C ALA A 175 7.04 13.85 -14.30
N VAL A 176 6.76 14.17 -15.56
CA VAL A 176 7.66 13.88 -16.69
C VAL A 176 8.98 14.63 -16.58
N GLU A 177 8.97 15.92 -16.23
CA GLU A 177 10.18 16.73 -16.06
C GLU A 177 11.10 16.16 -14.98
N ILE A 178 10.54 15.77 -13.83
CA ILE A 178 11.30 15.11 -12.76
C ILE A 178 11.87 13.77 -13.25
N LEU A 179 11.06 12.93 -13.88
CA LEU A 179 11.49 11.60 -14.35
C LEU A 179 12.54 11.69 -15.47
N LYS A 180 12.48 12.73 -16.31
CA LYS A 180 13.44 12.97 -17.40
C LYS A 180 14.86 13.14 -16.87
N GLU A 181 15.02 13.70 -15.67
CA GLU A 181 16.33 13.91 -15.03
C GLU A 181 17.01 12.60 -14.61
N TYR A 182 16.24 11.51 -14.45
CA TYR A 182 16.75 10.18 -14.12
C TYR A 182 17.00 9.31 -15.35
N ARG A 183 16.56 9.75 -16.54
CA ARG A 183 16.75 9.03 -17.79
C ARG A 183 18.24 8.99 -18.17
N LYS A 184 18.75 7.80 -18.48
CA LYS A 184 20.10 7.63 -19.05
C LYS A 184 20.08 7.85 -20.57
N PRO A 185 21.17 8.35 -21.18
CA PRO A 185 21.25 8.52 -22.63
C PRO A 185 20.94 7.22 -23.37
N GLY A 186 19.98 7.27 -24.30
CA GLY A 186 19.57 6.10 -25.10
C GLY A 186 18.69 5.08 -24.37
N CYS A 187 18.28 5.35 -23.13
CA CYS A 187 17.50 4.42 -22.31
C CYS A 187 16.10 4.98 -22.02
N ASP A 188 15.16 4.10 -21.70
CA ASP A 188 13.81 4.44 -21.32
C ASP A 188 13.65 4.56 -19.80
N VAL A 189 12.53 5.16 -19.39
CA VAL A 189 12.08 5.15 -17.99
C VAL A 189 10.74 4.43 -17.93
N TYR A 190 10.67 3.45 -17.04
CA TYR A 190 9.45 2.74 -16.70
C TYR A 190 8.98 3.17 -15.32
N TYR A 191 7.67 3.23 -15.11
CA TYR A 191 7.06 3.61 -13.84
C TYR A 191 6.20 2.47 -13.31
N ILE A 192 6.44 2.04 -12.06
CA ILE A 192 5.59 1.05 -11.39
C ILE A 192 4.64 1.75 -10.43
N ALA A 193 3.34 1.54 -10.65
CA ALA A 193 2.29 1.86 -9.70
C ALA A 193 1.76 0.55 -9.10
N SER A 194 1.92 0.38 -7.79
CA SER A 194 1.58 -0.85 -7.08
C SER A 194 0.58 -0.63 -5.94
N SER A 195 -0.15 -1.68 -5.59
CA SER A 195 -1.24 -1.64 -4.61
C SER A 195 -0.79 -1.25 -3.19
N ASP A 196 0.45 -1.59 -2.81
CA ASP A 196 1.01 -1.26 -1.50
C ASP A 196 1.17 0.26 -1.28
N LEU A 197 1.28 1.04 -2.36
CA LEU A 197 1.35 2.49 -2.31
C LEU A 197 0.06 3.15 -1.79
N ILE A 198 -1.07 2.44 -1.84
CA ILE A 198 -2.33 2.88 -1.23
C ILE A 198 -2.12 3.07 0.28
N GLY A 199 -1.65 2.02 0.96
CA GLY A 199 -1.41 2.04 2.41
C GLY A 199 -0.23 2.93 2.82
N LYS A 200 0.66 3.26 1.88
CA LYS A 200 1.85 4.11 2.11
C LYS A 200 1.63 5.58 1.72
N SER A 201 0.43 5.93 1.27
CA SER A 201 0.09 7.30 0.87
C SER A 201 0.39 8.36 1.88
N HIS A 202 0.23 8.05 3.17
CA HIS A 202 0.69 8.91 4.25
C HIS A 202 2.09 9.48 4.03
N TRP A 203 3.06 8.62 3.67
CA TRP A 203 4.47 8.99 3.64
C TRP A 203 4.87 9.68 2.36
N TRP A 204 4.49 9.16 1.20
CA TRP A 204 4.87 9.83 -0.05
C TRP A 204 4.13 11.17 -0.22
N THR A 205 2.92 11.33 0.30
CA THR A 205 2.29 12.66 0.34
C THR A 205 3.00 13.60 1.32
N TYR A 206 3.41 13.09 2.48
CA TYR A 206 4.18 13.86 3.47
C TYR A 206 5.50 14.38 2.89
N PHE A 207 6.27 13.55 2.20
CA PHE A 207 7.54 13.98 1.60
C PHE A 207 7.35 14.95 0.43
N SER A 208 6.31 14.77 -0.39
CA SER A 208 6.00 15.69 -1.49
C SER A 208 5.56 17.08 -1.01
N THR A 209 4.85 17.14 0.11
CA THR A 209 4.35 18.40 0.71
C THR A 209 5.30 19.01 1.73
N TRP A 210 6.46 18.39 1.99
CA TRP A 210 7.41 18.84 3.01
C TRP A 210 7.80 20.31 2.85
N ASN A 211 7.53 21.12 3.87
CA ASN A 211 7.92 22.52 3.92
C ASN A 211 9.25 22.67 4.69
N PRO A 212 10.32 23.23 4.08
CA PRO A 212 11.60 23.40 4.76
C PRO A 212 11.58 24.45 5.90
N VAL A 213 10.59 25.35 5.90
CA VAL A 213 10.41 26.36 6.96
C VAL A 213 9.80 25.72 8.20
N ASP A 214 8.66 25.04 8.04
CA ASP A 214 7.91 24.44 9.15
C ASP A 214 8.46 23.07 9.57
N LYS A 215 9.34 22.48 8.74
CA LYS A 215 9.92 21.14 8.89
C LYS A 215 8.84 20.07 9.06
N LYS A 216 7.77 20.18 8.27
CA LYS A 216 6.63 19.26 8.28
C LYS A 216 6.05 19.12 6.87
N GLY A 217 5.61 17.91 6.56
CA GLY A 217 4.70 17.63 5.45
C GLY A 217 3.25 17.50 5.94
N THR A 218 2.32 17.57 5.00
CA THR A 218 0.90 17.30 5.20
C THR A 218 0.57 15.94 4.56
N PRO A 219 0.31 14.90 5.38
CA PRO A 219 -0.03 13.59 4.84
C PRO A 219 -1.48 13.53 4.38
N TYR A 220 -1.72 12.90 3.24
CA TYR A 220 -3.04 12.49 2.76
C TYR A 220 -3.07 10.97 2.64
N ASN A 221 -4.24 10.36 2.88
CA ASN A 221 -4.37 8.92 2.92
C ASN A 221 -5.47 8.46 1.96
N TYR A 222 -5.20 7.38 1.22
CA TYR A 222 -6.27 6.52 0.74
C TYR A 222 -6.74 5.65 1.91
N MET A 223 -8.05 5.53 2.08
CA MET A 223 -8.62 4.72 3.16
C MET A 223 -9.36 3.52 2.57
N PRO A 224 -8.73 2.33 2.49
CA PRO A 224 -9.40 1.11 2.08
C PRO A 224 -10.31 0.63 3.21
N ILE A 225 -11.55 0.31 2.88
CA ILE A 225 -12.57 -0.10 3.86
C ILE A 225 -13.26 -1.34 3.33
N GLN A 226 -13.23 -2.41 4.12
CA GLN A 226 -13.84 -3.69 3.77
C GLN A 226 -15.35 -3.66 4.01
N LEU A 227 -16.08 -4.46 3.24
CA LEU A 227 -17.50 -4.66 3.45
C LEU A 227 -17.74 -5.30 4.82
N GLY A 228 -18.52 -4.63 5.67
CA GLY A 228 -18.97 -5.17 6.94
C GLY A 228 -20.25 -5.98 6.80
N SER A 229 -21.22 -5.48 6.03
CA SER A 229 -22.46 -6.22 5.75
C SER A 229 -23.15 -5.75 4.48
N ALA A 230 -23.87 -6.66 3.83
CA ALA A 230 -24.83 -6.36 2.76
C ALA A 230 -26.21 -6.88 3.17
N LYS A 231 -27.23 -6.01 3.18
CA LYS A 231 -28.59 -6.35 3.61
C LYS A 231 -29.63 -5.88 2.58
N PRO A 232 -30.62 -6.71 2.22
CA PRO A 232 -31.71 -6.26 1.37
C PRO A 232 -32.67 -5.35 2.15
N ASP A 233 -33.09 -4.25 1.51
CA ASP A 233 -34.22 -3.42 1.92
C ASP A 233 -35.40 -3.69 0.97
N ILE A 234 -36.29 -4.58 1.43
CA ILE A 234 -37.44 -5.05 0.64
C ILE A 234 -38.43 -3.91 0.36
N LYS A 235 -38.55 -2.92 1.26
CA LYS A 235 -39.53 -1.84 1.12
C LYS A 235 -39.20 -0.90 -0.02
N GLN A 236 -37.91 -0.69 -0.25
CA GLN A 236 -37.39 0.22 -1.26
C GLN A 236 -36.77 -0.51 -2.46
N ASN A 237 -36.86 -1.83 -2.48
CA ASN A 237 -36.25 -2.70 -3.51
C ASN A 237 -34.77 -2.36 -3.73
N ALA A 238 -34.01 -2.33 -2.64
CA ALA A 238 -32.62 -1.91 -2.62
C ALA A 238 -31.73 -2.91 -1.88
N ILE A 239 -30.42 -2.82 -2.09
CA ILE A 239 -29.39 -3.47 -1.27
C ILE A 239 -28.59 -2.38 -0.59
N ILE A 240 -28.42 -2.53 0.73
CA ILE A 240 -27.63 -1.64 1.57
C ILE A 240 -26.30 -2.32 1.85
N TYR A 241 -25.21 -1.73 1.38
CA TYR A 241 -23.85 -2.14 1.71
C TYR A 241 -23.28 -1.20 2.77
N THR A 242 -22.76 -1.76 3.86
CA THR A 242 -22.18 -1.00 4.98
C THR A 242 -20.69 -1.31 5.11
N TYR A 243 -19.88 -0.26 5.08
CA TYR A 243 -18.42 -0.28 5.14
C TYR A 243 -17.96 0.44 6.42
N PRO A 244 -17.84 -0.26 7.55
CA PRO A 244 -17.43 0.33 8.82
C PRO A 244 -15.93 0.64 8.81
N PHE A 245 -15.56 1.84 9.25
CA PHE A 245 -14.14 2.23 9.46
C PHE A 245 -13.85 2.68 10.89
N SER A 246 -14.87 2.84 11.73
CA SER A 246 -14.75 2.99 13.17
C SER A 246 -15.86 2.17 13.86
N GLN A 247 -15.93 2.21 15.19
CA GLN A 247 -17.02 1.55 15.94
C GLN A 247 -18.37 2.22 15.70
N THR A 248 -18.39 3.46 15.23
CA THR A 248 -19.60 4.29 15.15
C THR A 248 -19.85 4.86 13.77
N ASP A 249 -18.85 4.85 12.89
CA ASP A 249 -18.91 5.49 11.59
C ASP A 249 -18.70 4.49 10.45
N SER A 250 -19.49 4.66 9.40
CA SER A 250 -19.47 3.79 8.23
C SER A 250 -19.84 4.54 6.97
N PHE A 251 -19.27 4.12 5.84
CA PHE A 251 -19.86 4.46 4.56
C PHE A 251 -20.99 3.49 4.26
N VAL A 252 -22.08 4.02 3.70
CA VAL A 252 -23.26 3.26 3.32
C VAL A 252 -23.54 3.50 1.85
N ILE A 253 -23.60 2.42 1.07
CA ILE A 253 -24.03 2.46 -0.32
C ILE A 253 -25.47 1.95 -0.37
N TYR A 254 -26.35 2.80 -0.89
CA TYR A 254 -27.73 2.47 -1.17
C TYR A 254 -27.88 2.20 -2.65
N GLN A 255 -28.04 0.93 -3.03
CA GLN A 255 -28.13 0.51 -4.43
C GLN A 255 -29.53 -0.01 -4.74
N THR A 256 -30.25 0.69 -5.62
CA THR A 256 -31.50 0.22 -6.23
C THR A 256 -31.23 -0.31 -7.63
N ASN A 257 -32.26 -0.81 -8.33
CA ASN A 257 -32.14 -1.26 -9.72
C ASN A 257 -31.62 -0.18 -10.68
N ASN A 258 -31.87 1.11 -10.40
CA ASN A 258 -31.56 2.22 -11.32
C ASN A 258 -30.65 3.29 -10.73
N THR A 259 -30.43 3.30 -9.41
CA THR A 259 -29.69 4.35 -8.72
C THR A 259 -28.74 3.79 -7.70
N LEU A 260 -27.59 4.43 -7.56
CA LEU A 260 -26.61 4.20 -6.51
C LEU A 260 -26.40 5.53 -5.79
N VAL A 261 -26.40 5.52 -4.46
CA VAL A 261 -26.18 6.73 -3.65
C VAL A 261 -25.23 6.36 -2.52
N VAL A 262 -24.23 7.20 -2.26
CA VAL A 262 -23.19 6.93 -1.26
C VAL A 262 -23.26 7.97 -0.15
N PHE A 263 -23.35 7.47 1.07
CA PHE A 263 -23.43 8.28 2.28
C PHE A 263 -22.32 7.93 3.26
N LEU A 264 -21.98 8.89 4.09
CA LEU A 264 -21.24 8.70 5.33
C LEU A 264 -22.25 8.78 6.49
N GLN A 265 -22.35 7.70 7.25
CA GLN A 265 -23.09 7.64 8.50
C GLN A 265 -22.10 7.85 9.64
N GLN A 266 -22.29 8.91 10.43
CA GLN A 266 -21.43 9.28 11.55
C GLN A 266 -22.21 9.36 12.85
N GLN A 267 -21.52 9.15 13.97
CA GLN A 267 -22.13 9.35 15.29
C GLN A 267 -22.57 10.81 15.48
N GLY A 268 -23.80 11.01 15.95
CA GLY A 268 -24.34 12.34 16.25
C GLY A 268 -24.91 13.09 15.04
N THR A 269 -24.85 12.54 13.83
CA THR A 269 -25.58 13.08 12.67
C THR A 269 -26.98 12.49 12.61
N THR A 270 -28.00 13.34 12.52
CA THR A 270 -29.41 12.90 12.39
C THR A 270 -29.74 12.39 10.99
N GLU A 271 -29.01 12.86 9.96
CA GLU A 271 -29.20 12.51 8.56
C GLU A 271 -27.88 11.99 7.95
N PRO A 272 -27.91 11.00 7.03
CA PRO A 272 -26.72 10.52 6.33
C PRO A 272 -26.08 11.62 5.47
N LEU A 273 -24.76 11.77 5.55
CA LEU A 273 -24.02 12.81 4.84
C LEU A 273 -23.62 12.32 3.44
N LYS A 274 -24.09 12.98 2.37
CA LYS A 274 -23.68 12.62 1.01
C LYS A 274 -22.20 12.90 0.77
N VAL A 275 -21.55 11.96 0.09
CA VAL A 275 -20.17 12.11 -0.41
C VAL A 275 -20.18 12.84 -1.75
N SER A 276 -19.20 13.71 -2.00
CA SER A 276 -19.16 14.56 -3.20
C SER A 276 -19.13 13.75 -4.50
N LYS A 277 -18.33 12.69 -4.53
CA LYS A 277 -18.16 11.84 -5.71
C LYS A 277 -18.10 10.37 -5.33
N TYR A 278 -18.51 9.52 -6.27
CA TYR A 278 -18.21 8.11 -6.20
C TYR A 278 -17.96 7.54 -7.60
N VAL A 279 -17.19 6.46 -7.66
CA VAL A 279 -16.91 5.71 -8.87
C VAL A 279 -17.42 4.30 -8.69
N TYR A 280 -18.21 3.81 -9.65
CA TYR A 280 -18.61 2.40 -9.71
C TYR A 280 -18.41 1.84 -11.11
N PHE A 281 -18.31 0.52 -11.21
CA PHE A 281 -18.16 -0.17 -12.48
C PHE A 281 -19.47 -0.86 -12.85
N THR A 282 -19.97 -0.61 -14.06
CA THR A 282 -21.14 -1.32 -14.60
C THR A 282 -20.78 -2.79 -14.89
N SER A 283 -21.79 -3.63 -15.14
CA SER A 283 -21.61 -5.07 -15.38
C SER A 283 -20.77 -5.41 -16.62
N ASP A 284 -20.60 -4.46 -17.53
CA ASP A 284 -19.71 -4.50 -18.70
C ASP A 284 -18.26 -4.04 -18.38
N GLY A 285 -17.97 -3.72 -17.12
CA GLY A 285 -16.65 -3.29 -16.65
C GLY A 285 -16.36 -1.80 -16.86
N VAL A 286 -17.33 -1.00 -17.34
CA VAL A 286 -17.12 0.43 -17.57
C VAL A 286 -17.21 1.21 -16.26
N GLY A 287 -16.12 1.86 -15.87
CA GLY A 287 -16.10 2.78 -14.73
C GLY A 287 -16.87 4.06 -15.03
N ARG A 288 -17.74 4.47 -14.10
CA ARG A 288 -18.52 5.71 -14.20
C ARG A 288 -18.34 6.55 -12.94
N VAL A 289 -18.12 7.84 -13.14
CA VAL A 289 -18.01 8.84 -12.08
C VAL A 289 -19.36 9.52 -11.89
N PHE A 290 -19.78 9.65 -10.64
CA PHE A 290 -21.00 10.36 -10.26
C PHE A 290 -20.68 11.45 -9.26
N THR A 291 -21.29 12.61 -9.46
CA THR A 291 -21.24 13.73 -8.53
C THR A 291 -22.59 13.88 -7.86
N GLN A 292 -22.59 13.97 -6.53
CA GLN A 292 -23.81 14.13 -5.75
C GLN A 292 -23.98 15.60 -5.37
N ASN A 293 -25.14 16.17 -5.69
CA ASN A 293 -25.51 17.51 -5.25
C ASN A 293 -25.68 17.56 -3.72
N ASP A 294 -25.40 18.72 -3.13
CA ASP A 294 -25.52 19.01 -1.69
C ASP A 294 -24.67 18.09 -0.78
N ALA A 295 -23.54 17.62 -1.30
CA ALA A 295 -22.58 16.83 -0.54
C ALA A 295 -22.02 17.60 0.66
N LYS A 296 -21.79 16.86 1.75
CA LYS A 296 -21.18 17.38 2.99
C LYS A 296 -19.83 16.74 3.29
N VAL A 297 -19.48 15.68 2.55
CA VAL A 297 -18.21 14.98 2.65
C VAL A 297 -17.49 15.12 1.32
N GLU A 298 -16.47 15.96 1.30
CA GLU A 298 -15.60 16.14 0.14
C GLU A 298 -14.69 14.92 -0.06
N GLY A 299 -14.51 14.51 -1.31
CA GLY A 299 -13.72 13.34 -1.68
C GLY A 299 -14.51 12.34 -2.53
N THR A 300 -13.81 11.29 -2.97
CA THR A 300 -14.33 10.27 -3.86
C THR A 300 -14.37 8.91 -3.17
N VAL A 301 -15.50 8.21 -3.24
CA VAL A 301 -15.58 6.78 -2.91
C VAL A 301 -15.42 5.95 -4.16
N TRP A 302 -14.28 5.29 -4.33
CA TRP A 302 -14.07 4.31 -5.39
C TRP A 302 -14.55 2.94 -4.93
N ILE A 303 -15.51 2.36 -5.67
CA ILE A 303 -16.17 1.10 -5.30
C ILE A 303 -15.56 -0.04 -6.11
N GLU A 304 -15.06 -1.05 -5.41
CA GLU A 304 -14.45 -2.22 -6.02
C GLU A 304 -15.49 -3.05 -6.81
N PRO A 305 -15.14 -3.59 -8.00
CA PRO A 305 -16.02 -4.48 -8.75
C PRO A 305 -16.42 -5.73 -7.96
N GLY A 306 -17.63 -5.73 -7.39
CA GLY A 306 -18.10 -6.81 -6.51
C GLY A 306 -18.51 -6.32 -5.12
N ASN A 307 -18.35 -5.02 -4.85
CA ASN A 307 -18.80 -4.35 -3.62
C ASN A 307 -18.17 -4.97 -2.36
N ARG A 308 -17.00 -5.61 -2.45
CA ARG A 308 -16.34 -6.25 -1.29
C ARG A 308 -15.51 -5.25 -0.49
N ALA A 309 -15.09 -4.17 -1.13
CA ALA A 309 -14.38 -3.08 -0.50
C ALA A 309 -14.70 -1.75 -1.20
N ILE A 310 -14.43 -0.67 -0.50
CA ILE A 310 -14.33 0.67 -1.07
C ILE A 310 -12.97 1.27 -0.75
N LEU A 311 -12.61 2.28 -1.52
CA LEU A 311 -11.47 3.15 -1.27
C LEU A 311 -11.98 4.57 -1.17
N PHE A 312 -11.90 5.17 0.02
CA PHE A 312 -12.13 6.61 0.16
C PHE A 312 -10.86 7.37 -0.21
N ILE A 313 -11.00 8.30 -1.16
CA ILE A 313 -9.94 9.11 -1.74
C ILE A 313 -10.17 10.56 -1.29
N ALA A 314 -9.22 11.10 -0.53
CA ALA A 314 -9.26 12.51 -0.13
C ALA A 314 -9.20 13.42 -1.38
N PRO A 315 -9.80 14.64 -1.35
CA PRO A 315 -9.83 15.55 -2.50
C PRO A 315 -8.45 15.78 -3.15
N GLN A 316 -7.40 15.88 -2.33
CA GLN A 316 -6.02 16.13 -2.79
C GLN A 316 -5.41 14.95 -3.56
N LEU A 317 -6.04 13.78 -3.50
CA LEU A 317 -5.57 12.55 -4.13
C LEU A 317 -6.38 12.17 -5.37
N GLU A 318 -7.51 12.85 -5.64
CA GLU A 318 -8.42 12.47 -6.73
C GLU A 318 -7.75 12.50 -8.11
N ASP A 319 -6.97 13.56 -8.37
CA ASP A 319 -6.29 13.77 -9.65
C ASP A 319 -4.79 13.41 -9.61
N ALA A 320 -4.31 12.86 -8.50
CA ALA A 320 -2.92 12.46 -8.35
C ALA A 320 -2.48 11.50 -9.46
N MET A 321 -1.24 11.63 -9.94
CA MET A 321 -0.64 10.70 -10.90
C MET A 321 -0.80 9.24 -10.46
N PHE A 322 -0.58 8.94 -9.16
CA PHE A 322 -0.81 7.59 -8.63
C PHE A 322 -2.25 7.12 -8.80
N THR A 323 -3.26 7.95 -8.50
CA THR A 323 -4.67 7.61 -8.71
C THR A 323 -4.95 7.28 -10.17
N ARG A 324 -4.52 8.14 -11.09
CA ARG A 324 -4.74 7.95 -12.53
C ARG A 324 -4.05 6.70 -13.06
N MET A 325 -2.80 6.46 -12.70
CA MET A 325 -2.07 5.26 -13.10
C MET A 325 -2.66 4.01 -12.47
N PHE A 326 -2.83 3.99 -11.15
CA PHE A 326 -3.18 2.77 -10.42
C PHE A 326 -4.67 2.43 -10.50
N LEU A 327 -5.58 3.37 -10.25
CA LEU A 327 -7.02 3.09 -10.23
C LEU A 327 -7.66 3.15 -11.63
N TYR A 328 -7.09 3.94 -12.53
CA TYR A 328 -7.67 4.19 -13.85
C TYR A 328 -6.78 3.77 -15.03
N ASN A 329 -5.74 2.95 -14.80
CA ASN A 329 -4.85 2.41 -15.84
C ASN A 329 -4.21 3.50 -16.73
N GLY A 330 -3.95 4.69 -16.16
CA GLY A 330 -3.39 5.82 -16.88
C GLY A 330 -4.39 6.59 -17.76
N LEU A 331 -5.70 6.39 -17.59
CA LEU A 331 -6.71 7.14 -18.33
C LEU A 331 -6.50 8.65 -18.18
N GLY A 332 -6.41 9.34 -19.33
CA GLY A 332 -6.18 10.79 -19.40
C GLY A 332 -4.71 11.21 -19.30
N LEU A 333 -3.77 10.27 -19.16
CA LEU A 333 -2.32 10.52 -19.25
C LEU A 333 -1.86 10.36 -20.70
N ASN A 334 -1.01 11.26 -21.16
CA ASN A 334 -0.49 11.27 -22.53
C ASN A 334 0.98 10.82 -22.62
N ASN A 335 1.71 10.95 -21.52
CA ASN A 335 3.13 10.66 -21.41
C ASN A 335 3.39 9.36 -20.63
N PHE A 336 2.36 8.69 -20.11
CA PHE A 336 2.47 7.41 -19.40
C PHE A 336 1.70 6.34 -20.17
N GLU A 337 2.42 5.59 -21.00
CA GLU A 337 1.84 4.49 -21.77
C GLU A 337 1.68 3.26 -20.88
N TYR A 338 0.46 2.76 -20.76
CA TYR A 338 0.18 1.53 -20.04
C TYR A 338 0.80 0.33 -20.76
N VAL A 339 1.66 -0.43 -20.06
CA VAL A 339 2.39 -1.56 -20.63
C VAL A 339 1.73 -2.88 -20.23
N ASN A 340 1.58 -3.13 -18.93
CA ASN A 340 1.02 -4.38 -18.42
C ASN A 340 0.53 -4.26 -16.97
N SER A 341 -0.27 -5.24 -16.53
CA SER A 341 -0.63 -5.42 -15.12
C SER A 341 -0.60 -6.90 -14.72
N TRP A 342 -0.09 -7.14 -13.52
CA TRP A 342 -0.06 -8.47 -12.89
C TRP A 342 -0.98 -8.47 -11.68
N GLY A 343 -2.08 -9.23 -11.78
CA GLY A 343 -3.09 -9.39 -10.72
C GLY A 343 -3.80 -8.12 -10.29
N GLY A 344 -3.69 -7.01 -11.03
CA GLY A 344 -4.10 -5.68 -10.58
C GLY A 344 -3.24 -5.10 -9.46
N GLU A 345 -2.27 -5.86 -8.95
CA GLU A 345 -1.39 -5.51 -7.83
C GLU A 345 -0.23 -4.62 -8.30
N VAL A 346 0.35 -4.94 -9.45
CA VAL A 346 1.48 -4.25 -10.04
C VAL A 346 1.09 -3.78 -11.43
N LYS A 347 1.24 -2.48 -11.72
CA LYS A 347 0.98 -1.87 -13.02
C LYS A 347 2.23 -1.18 -13.51
N LEU A 348 2.60 -1.44 -14.76
CA LEU A 348 3.79 -0.90 -15.39
C LEU A 348 3.40 0.09 -16.49
N PHE A 349 4.07 1.24 -16.47
CA PHE A 349 3.93 2.28 -17.48
C PHE A 349 5.29 2.55 -18.12
N LYS A 350 5.31 2.84 -19.41
CA LYS A 350 6.47 3.42 -20.09
C LYS A 350 6.29 4.93 -20.14
N VAL A 351 7.33 5.67 -19.74
CA VAL A 351 7.30 7.13 -19.73
C VAL A 351 7.81 7.66 -21.06
N ASN A 352 6.93 8.33 -21.79
CA ASN A 352 7.21 8.92 -23.09
C ASN A 352 7.62 10.39 -22.91
N PHE A 353 8.89 10.67 -23.14
CA PHE A 353 9.42 12.03 -23.15
C PHE A 353 9.14 12.65 -24.52
N LYS A 354 8.35 13.73 -24.56
CA LYS A 354 8.29 14.57 -25.76
C LYS A 354 9.64 15.29 -25.84
N ASP A 355 10.35 15.10 -26.95
CA ASP A 355 11.60 15.79 -27.24
C ASP A 355 11.36 17.21 -27.74
#